data_AF-A0A4S5BI70-F1
#
_entry.id   AF-A0A4S5BI70-F1
#
_cell.length_a   1.000
_cell.length_b   1.000
_cell.length_c   1.000
_cell.angle_alpha   90.00
_cell.angle_beta   90.00
_cell.angle_gamma   90.00
#
_symmetry.space_group_name_H-M   'P 1'
#
loop_
_entity.id
_entity.type
_entity.pdbx_description
1 polymer ?
#
loop_
_entity_poly.entity_id
_entity_poly.type
_entity_poly.pdbx_seq_one_letter_code
_entity_poly.pdbx_strand_id
1 'polypeptide(L)'
;MKKAKETLVSFWDEMHKWEVRTHERYKPENGGPEANREVAKSELIKIYDDFLTEKERKTGRLAGPDAGYPPEYDPINESVIDIVEESNKVIFETKWKHPVSDFFDERHKFTLKKSIGGVEAR
;
A
#
# COMPACT_ATOMS: atom_id res chain seq x y z
N MET A 1 -18.93 -7.93 -0.35
CA MET A 1 -17.61 -8.36 -0.85
C MET A 1 -17.01 -7.48 -1.94
N LYS A 2 -17.71 -7.17 -3.04
CA LYS A 2 -17.20 -6.34 -4.16
C LYS A 2 -16.49 -5.04 -3.72
N LYS A 3 -17.16 -4.21 -2.91
CA LYS A 3 -16.61 -2.95 -2.37
C LYS A 3 -15.30 -3.13 -1.60
N ALA A 4 -15.18 -4.20 -0.80
CA ALA A 4 -13.98 -4.45 0.00
C ALA A 4 -12.77 -4.79 -0.88
N LYS A 5 -12.99 -5.59 -1.94
CA LYS A 5 -11.95 -5.89 -2.93
C LYS A 5 -11.57 -4.66 -3.75
N GLU A 6 -12.55 -3.83 -4.13
CA GLU A 6 -12.28 -2.55 -4.81
C GLU A 6 -11.41 -1.63 -3.95
N THR A 7 -11.70 -1.51 -2.65
CA THR A 7 -10.85 -0.74 -1.73
C THR A 7 -9.41 -1.26 -1.68
N LEU A 8 -9.20 -2.57 -1.61
CA LEU A 8 -7.86 -3.16 -1.63
C LEU A 8 -7.12 -2.86 -2.94
N VAL A 9 -7.81 -3.03 -4.08
CA VAL A 9 -7.22 -2.75 -5.40
C VAL A 9 -6.88 -1.28 -5.56
N SER A 10 -7.75 -0.36 -5.10
CA SER A 10 -7.45 1.07 -5.12
C SER A 10 -6.25 1.44 -4.25
N PHE A 11 -6.11 0.81 -3.08
CA PHE A 11 -4.94 0.99 -2.23
C PHE A 11 -3.66 0.55 -2.96
N TRP A 12 -3.65 -0.63 -3.57
CA TRP A 12 -2.52 -1.11 -4.36
C TRP A 12 -2.16 -0.19 -5.52
N ASP A 13 -3.16 0.32 -6.24
CA ASP A 13 -2.94 1.23 -7.36
C ASP A 13 -2.32 2.57 -6.92
N GLU A 14 -2.80 3.16 -5.82
CA GLU A 14 -2.23 4.41 -5.29
C GLU A 14 -0.81 4.21 -4.74
N MET A 15 -0.55 3.09 -4.04
CA MET A 15 0.79 2.73 -3.59
C MET A 15 1.74 2.50 -4.76
N HIS A 16 1.33 1.74 -5.77
CA HIS A 16 2.13 1.49 -6.97
C HIS A 16 2.50 2.79 -7.69
N LYS A 17 1.50 3.66 -7.93
CA LYS A 17 1.75 4.96 -8.55
C LYS A 17 2.71 5.81 -7.73
N TRP A 18 2.57 5.80 -6.40
CA TRP A 18 3.47 6.53 -5.51
C TRP A 18 4.90 5.98 -5.58
N GLU A 19 5.10 4.67 -5.59
CA GLU A 19 6.42 4.04 -5.72
C GLU A 19 7.08 4.40 -7.05
N VAL A 20 6.37 4.24 -8.16
CA VAL A 20 6.89 4.55 -9.51
C VAL A 20 7.31 6.02 -9.60
N ARG A 21 6.47 6.95 -9.12
CA ARG A 21 6.80 8.39 -9.09
C ARG A 21 7.98 8.69 -8.19
N THR A 22 8.05 8.06 -7.02
CA THR A 22 9.12 8.29 -6.04
C THR A 22 10.45 7.75 -6.54
N HIS A 23 10.46 6.57 -7.14
CA HIS A 23 11.64 5.99 -7.78
C HIS A 23 12.17 6.91 -8.88
N GLU A 24 11.31 7.47 -9.73
CA GLU A 24 11.71 8.45 -10.74
C GLU A 24 12.34 9.71 -10.11
N ARG A 25 11.70 10.28 -9.08
CA ARG A 25 12.21 11.46 -8.37
C ARG A 25 13.55 11.21 -7.68
N TYR A 26 13.78 9.99 -7.21
CA TYR A 26 14.99 9.61 -6.49
C TYR A 26 16.20 9.36 -7.41
N LYS A 27 16.01 9.42 -8.74
CA LYS A 27 17.13 9.40 -9.67
C LYS A 27 18.02 10.65 -9.53
N PRO A 28 19.35 10.53 -9.69
CA PRO A 28 20.28 11.64 -9.55
C PRO A 28 19.95 12.87 -10.42
N GLU A 29 19.51 12.65 -11.67
CA GLU A 29 19.11 13.71 -12.61
C GLU A 29 17.90 14.52 -12.15
N ASN A 30 17.09 13.97 -11.24
CA ASN A 30 15.89 14.60 -10.66
C ASN A 30 16.15 15.14 -9.23
N GLY A 31 17.43 15.24 -8.82
CA GLY A 31 17.85 15.78 -7.51
C GLY A 31 18.01 14.75 -6.40
N GLY A 32 17.71 13.47 -6.68
CA GLY A 32 17.91 12.38 -5.74
C GLY A 32 16.97 12.40 -4.51
N PRO A 33 17.19 11.47 -3.56
CA PRO A 33 16.33 11.33 -2.38
C PRO A 33 16.31 12.57 -1.48
N GLU A 34 17.45 13.24 -1.31
CA GLU A 34 17.56 14.39 -0.39
C GLU A 34 16.63 15.54 -0.78
N ALA A 35 16.48 15.81 -2.08
CA ALA A 35 15.60 16.87 -2.58
C ALA A 35 14.11 16.49 -2.56
N ASN A 36 13.80 15.19 -2.61
CA ASN A 36 12.44 14.70 -2.87
C ASN A 36 11.78 13.98 -1.68
N ARG A 37 12.53 13.71 -0.61
CA ARG A 37 12.07 12.92 0.53
C ARG A 37 10.81 13.46 1.20
N GLU A 38 10.74 14.77 1.45
CA GLU A 38 9.58 15.35 2.13
C GLU A 38 8.32 15.35 1.24
N VAL A 39 8.48 15.50 -0.07
CA VAL A 39 7.38 15.37 -1.03
C VAL A 39 6.86 13.93 -1.06
N ALA A 40 7.77 12.95 -1.22
CA ALA A 40 7.42 11.53 -1.21
C ALA A 40 6.72 11.13 0.10
N LYS A 41 7.23 11.62 1.25
CA LYS A 41 6.63 11.40 2.56
C LYS A 41 5.22 11.99 2.66
N SER A 42 5.02 13.21 2.18
CA SER A 42 3.72 13.89 2.26
C SER A 42 2.66 13.21 1.39
N GLU A 43 3.04 12.70 0.22
CA GLU A 43 2.14 11.91 -0.62
C GLU A 43 1.80 10.56 0.03
N LEU A 44 2.79 9.88 0.62
CA LEU A 44 2.57 8.61 1.31
C LEU A 44 1.63 8.75 2.51
N ILE A 45 1.78 9.84 3.28
CA ILE A 45 0.89 10.15 4.41
C ILE A 45 -0.56 10.26 3.93
N LYS A 46 -0.82 10.95 2.82
CA LYS A 46 -2.20 11.07 2.28
C LYS A 46 -2.80 9.71 1.92
N ILE A 47 -2.03 8.85 1.25
CA ILE A 47 -2.48 7.48 0.93
C ILE A 47 -2.78 6.72 2.22
N TYR A 48 -1.95 6.86 3.25
CA TYR A 48 -2.19 6.20 4.53
C TYR A 48 -3.42 6.74 5.25
N ASP A 49 -3.67 8.04 5.22
CA ASP A 49 -4.85 8.65 5.82
C ASP A 49 -6.14 8.20 5.10
N ASP A 50 -6.09 8.00 3.78
CA ASP A 50 -7.24 7.58 2.96
C ASP A 50 -7.59 6.09 3.15
N PHE A 51 -6.58 5.23 3.33
CA PHE A 51 -6.78 3.77 3.26
C PHE A 51 -6.49 3.01 4.57
N LEU A 52 -5.62 3.52 5.43
CA LEU A 52 -5.18 2.80 6.63
C LEU A 52 -5.86 3.33 7.88
N THR A 53 -6.18 2.42 8.80
CA THR A 53 -6.65 2.84 10.13
C THR A 53 -5.48 3.41 10.92
N GLU A 54 -5.65 4.61 11.48
CA GLU A 54 -4.68 5.18 12.42
C GLU A 54 -4.37 4.17 13.54
N LYS A 55 -3.07 3.89 13.70
CA LYS A 55 -2.55 3.07 14.78
C LYS A 55 -1.48 3.87 15.50
N GLU A 56 -1.77 4.22 16.75
CA GLU A 56 -0.78 4.86 17.62
C GLU A 56 0.48 3.97 17.71
N ARG A 57 1.63 4.52 17.30
CA ARG A 57 2.92 3.83 17.43
C ARG A 57 3.43 4.04 18.84
N LYS A 58 3.45 2.96 19.64
CA LYS A 58 3.97 2.99 21.02
C LYS A 58 5.47 3.31 21.08
N THR A 59 6.25 2.91 20.08
CA THR A 59 7.71 3.16 19.97
C THR A 59 8.17 3.17 18.51
N GLY A 60 9.34 3.79 18.24
CA GLY A 60 10.03 3.77 16.93
C GLY A 60 9.88 5.06 16.12
N ARG A 61 10.90 5.39 15.31
CA ARG A 61 10.81 6.48 14.31
C ARG A 61 9.88 6.04 13.18
N LEU A 62 9.14 6.98 12.59
CA LEU A 62 8.54 6.76 11.27
C LEU A 62 9.67 6.38 10.31
N ALA A 63 9.57 5.22 9.66
CA ALA A 63 10.46 4.88 8.57
C ALA A 63 10.38 6.00 7.53
N GLY A 64 11.52 6.42 7.00
CA GLY A 64 11.52 7.35 5.87
C GLY A 64 10.79 6.72 4.69
N PRO A 65 10.22 7.53 3.77
CA PRO A 65 9.68 6.99 2.52
C PRO A 65 10.81 6.29 1.77
N ASP A 66 10.68 4.99 1.62
CA ASP A 66 11.58 4.14 0.86
C ASP A 66 10.76 3.55 -0.30
N ALA A 67 11.22 3.82 -1.52
CA ALA A 67 10.61 3.29 -2.74
C ALA A 67 11.63 2.30 -3.32
N GLY A 68 11.43 1.02 -2.98
CA GLY A 68 12.30 -0.07 -3.44
C GLY A 68 12.24 -0.26 -4.96
N TYR A 69 13.18 -1.07 -5.47
CA TYR A 69 13.13 -1.55 -6.85
C TYR A 69 13.32 -3.07 -6.89
N PRO A 70 12.45 -3.83 -7.57
CA PRO A 70 11.21 -3.38 -8.23
C PRO A 70 10.17 -2.83 -7.24
N PRO A 71 9.12 -2.12 -7.71
CA PRO A 71 8.02 -1.67 -6.84
C PRO A 71 7.46 -2.83 -6.01
N GLU A 72 7.25 -2.61 -4.72
CA GLU A 72 6.68 -3.60 -3.80
C GLU A 72 5.19 -3.83 -4.14
N TYR A 73 4.49 -2.78 -4.54
CA TYR A 73 3.09 -2.83 -4.92
C TYR A 73 2.97 -2.86 -6.43
N ASP A 74 2.30 -3.87 -6.98
CA ASP A 74 1.98 -3.95 -8.41
C ASP A 74 0.64 -4.65 -8.62
N PRO A 75 -0.45 -3.91 -8.90
CA PRO A 75 -1.78 -4.48 -9.12
C PRO A 75 -1.85 -5.56 -10.22
N ILE A 76 -0.91 -5.58 -11.16
CA ILE A 76 -0.85 -6.58 -12.24
C ILE A 76 -0.30 -7.91 -11.72
N ASN A 77 0.67 -7.84 -10.81
CA ASN A 77 1.35 -9.00 -10.23
C ASN A 77 0.76 -9.43 -8.87
N GLU A 78 -0.20 -8.68 -8.36
CA GLU A 78 -0.98 -8.99 -7.16
C GLU A 78 -2.21 -9.84 -7.46
N SER A 79 -2.49 -10.81 -6.60
CA SER A 79 -3.67 -11.64 -6.70
C SER A 79 -4.25 -11.97 -5.33
N VAL A 80 -5.57 -11.88 -5.19
CA VAL A 80 -6.27 -12.35 -3.99
C VAL A 80 -6.43 -13.86 -4.08
N ILE A 81 -5.87 -14.59 -3.11
CA ILE A 81 -5.89 -16.06 -3.06
C ILE A 81 -6.94 -16.59 -2.09
N ASP A 82 -7.26 -15.85 -1.03
CA ASP A 82 -8.33 -16.20 -0.09
C ASP A 82 -8.99 -14.95 0.50
N ILE A 83 -10.26 -15.10 0.89
CA ILE A 83 -11.03 -14.04 1.54
C ILE A 83 -11.85 -14.63 2.69
N VAL A 84 -11.56 -14.17 3.91
CA VAL A 84 -12.32 -14.53 5.11
C VAL A 84 -13.14 -13.34 5.57
N GLU A 85 -14.45 -13.50 5.61
CA GLU A 85 -15.36 -12.49 6.15
C GLU A 85 -15.73 -12.81 7.60
N GLU A 86 -15.36 -11.91 8.51
CA GLU A 86 -15.78 -11.97 9.92
C GLU A 86 -16.83 -10.88 10.19
N SER A 87 -17.46 -10.91 11.37
CA SER A 87 -18.54 -9.98 11.72
C SER A 87 -18.13 -8.50 11.64
N ASN A 88 -16.88 -8.18 12.00
CA ASN A 88 -16.37 -6.81 12.10
C ASN A 88 -15.23 -6.46 11.12
N LYS A 89 -14.80 -7.39 10.27
CA LYS A 89 -13.69 -7.18 9.33
C LYS A 89 -13.75 -8.15 8.14
N VAL A 90 -13.01 -7.83 7.10
CA VAL A 90 -12.71 -8.71 5.98
C VAL A 90 -11.19 -8.89 5.95
N ILE A 91 -10.75 -10.13 5.85
CA ILE A 91 -9.34 -10.50 5.75
C ILE A 91 -9.09 -11.00 4.33
N PHE A 92 -8.07 -10.47 3.68
CA PHE A 92 -7.58 -10.92 2.39
C PHE A 92 -6.23 -11.58 2.58
N GLU A 93 -6.07 -12.78 2.04
CA GLU A 93 -4.75 -13.33 1.77
C GLU A 93 -4.44 -13.08 0.30
N THR A 94 -3.26 -12.56 0.04
CA THR A 94 -2.83 -12.16 -1.29
C THR A 94 -1.51 -12.82 -1.62
N LYS A 95 -1.26 -12.98 -2.91
CA LYS A 95 -0.01 -13.47 -3.46
C LYS A 95 0.49 -12.44 -4.45
N TRP A 96 1.66 -11.88 -4.16
CA TRP A 96 2.45 -11.07 -5.06
C TRP A 96 3.45 -11.96 -5.79
N LYS A 97 3.57 -11.76 -7.11
CA LYS A 97 4.60 -12.41 -7.91
C LYS A 97 5.69 -11.40 -8.27
N HIS A 98 6.94 -11.79 -8.08
CA HIS A 98 8.04 -10.89 -8.41
C HIS A 98 8.12 -10.63 -9.92
N PRO A 99 8.15 -9.38 -10.39
CA PRO A 99 8.04 -9.06 -11.81
C PRO A 99 9.23 -9.55 -12.65
N VAL A 100 10.37 -9.85 -12.01
CA VAL A 100 11.57 -10.36 -12.68
C VAL A 100 12.03 -11.74 -12.18
N SER A 101 11.20 -12.45 -11.40
CA SER A 101 11.53 -13.80 -10.93
C SER A 101 10.28 -14.68 -10.80
N ASP A 102 10.15 -15.67 -11.68
CA ASP A 102 9.04 -16.64 -11.66
C ASP A 102 9.09 -17.60 -10.46
N PHE A 103 10.21 -17.65 -9.75
CA PHE A 103 10.44 -18.54 -8.61
C PHE A 103 10.22 -17.85 -7.25
N PHE A 104 9.92 -16.54 -7.27
CA PHE A 104 9.73 -15.77 -6.05
C PHE A 104 8.30 -15.22 -6.01
N ASP A 105 7.56 -15.66 -5.00
CA ASP A 105 6.28 -15.07 -4.63
C ASP A 105 6.24 -14.79 -3.14
N GLU A 106 5.56 -13.70 -2.80
CA GLU A 106 5.31 -13.31 -1.43
C GLU A 106 3.82 -13.43 -1.12
N ARG A 107 3.53 -13.77 0.13
CA ARG A 107 2.15 -13.77 0.63
C ARG A 107 1.98 -12.67 1.64
N HIS A 108 0.95 -11.86 1.45
CA HIS A 108 0.59 -10.81 2.37
C HIS A 108 -0.81 -11.03 2.91
N LYS A 109 -1.08 -10.38 4.04
CA LYS A 109 -2.36 -10.44 4.72
C LYS A 109 -2.87 -9.03 4.96
N PHE A 110 -3.95 -8.67 4.29
CA PHE A 110 -4.62 -7.38 4.46
C PHE A 110 -5.88 -7.56 5.30
N THR A 111 -6.15 -6.60 6.18
CA THR A 111 -7.36 -6.60 7.01
C THR A 111 -8.10 -5.29 6.81
N LEU A 112 -9.31 -5.36 6.27
CA LEU A 112 -10.22 -4.24 6.16
C LEU A 112 -11.23 -4.29 7.31
N LYS A 113 -11.23 -3.30 8.20
CA LYS A 113 -12.26 -3.21 9.24
C LYS A 113 -13.60 -2.81 8.61
N LYS A 114 -14.68 -3.48 8.99
CA LYS A 114 -16.03 -3.02 8.67
C LYS A 114 -16.34 -1.85 9.59
N SER A 115 -16.78 -0.71 9.06
CA SER A 115 -17.24 0.39 9.90
C SER A 115 -18.45 -0.07 10.71
N ILE A 116 -18.41 0.13 12.02
CA ILE A 116 -19.59 -0.05 12.88
C ILE A 116 -20.37 1.25 12.75
N GLY A 117 -21.44 1.23 11.95
CA GLY A 117 -22.21 2.44 11.64
C GLY A 117 -21.90 2.98 10.26
N GLY A 118 -22.95 3.47 9.60
CA GLY A 118 -22.93 3.97 8.24
C GLY A 118 -21.86 5.04 8.01
N VAL A 119 -21.45 5.09 6.74
CA VAL A 119 -20.54 6.05 6.13
C VAL A 119 -20.77 7.47 6.66
N GLU A 120 -19.83 7.99 7.44
CA GLU A 120 -19.49 9.42 7.39
C GLU A 120 -18.14 9.51 6.69
N ALA A 121 -18.19 10.01 5.45
CA ALA A 121 -17.02 10.51 4.76
C ALA A 121 -16.56 11.78 5.49
N ARG A 122 -15.27 11.89 5.75
CA ARG A 122 -14.60 13.18 5.87
C ARG A 122 -13.68 13.33 4.68
#